data_AF-A0A962JZK4-F1
#
_entry.id   AF-A0A962JZK4-F1
#
_cell.length_a   1.000
_cell.length_b   1.000
_cell.length_c   1.000
_cell.angle_alpha   90.00
_cell.angle_beta   90.00
_cell.angle_gamma   90.00
#
_symmetry.space_group_name_H-M   'P 1'
#
loop_
_entity.id
_entity.type
_entity.pdbx_description
1 polymer ?
#
loop_
_entity_poly.entity_id
_entity_poly.type
_entity_poly.pdbx_seq_one_letter_code
_entity_poly.pdbx_strand_id
1 'polypeptide(L)'
;MKLLAIFTGISGFLGVALGAFGAHALRGHVEPQLLSVWQTAVQYQMFHVLALLAVLIMMARQPRANKLYLVGSLFSAGIIVFSGSLYVLVLTGIKQLGMITPIGGVLLLLGWLVFVFALVAFTDAERTPS
;
A
#
# COMPACT_ATOMS: atom_id res chain seq x y z
N MET A 1 -8.09 -3.65 -14.04
CA MET A 1 -6.81 -4.36 -13.87
C MET A 1 -5.61 -3.52 -14.28
N LYS A 2 -5.56 -2.95 -15.51
CA LYS A 2 -4.41 -2.18 -16.02
C LYS A 2 -3.92 -1.06 -15.08
N LEU A 3 -4.83 -0.20 -14.62
CA LEU A 3 -4.48 0.91 -13.72
C LEU A 3 -3.89 0.42 -12.39
N LEU A 4 -4.46 -0.63 -11.80
CA LEU A 4 -3.92 -1.25 -10.59
C LEU A 4 -2.54 -1.83 -10.85
N ALA A 5 -2.31 -2.52 -11.97
CA ALA A 5 -0.99 -3.05 -12.32
C ALA A 5 0.07 -1.96 -12.46
N ILE A 6 -0.26 -0.87 -13.15
CA ILE A 6 0.63 0.29 -13.31
C ILE A 6 0.93 0.91 -11.93
N PHE A 7 -0.10 1.14 -11.12
CA PHE A 7 0.07 1.71 -9.79
C PHE A 7 0.94 0.83 -8.88
N THR A 8 0.73 -0.50 -8.88
CA THR A 8 1.54 -1.44 -8.10
C THR A 8 3.00 -1.41 -8.51
N GLY A 9 3.29 -1.41 -9.81
CA GLY A 9 4.66 -1.33 -10.32
C GLY A 9 5.35 -0.03 -9.94
N ILE A 10 4.69 1.11 -10.16
CA ILE A 10 5.22 2.43 -9.78
C ILE A 10 5.42 2.52 -8.27
N SER A 11 4.46 2.04 -7.48
CA SER A 11 4.56 2.06 -6.02
C SER A 11 5.69 1.16 -5.51
N GLY A 12 5.92 0.00 -6.12
CA GLY A 12 7.07 -0.85 -5.80
C GLY A 12 8.40 -0.16 -6.11
N PHE A 13 8.51 0.43 -7.30
CA PHE A 13 9.69 1.22 -7.69
C PHE A 13 9.95 2.36 -6.70
N LEU A 14 8.92 3.17 -6.39
CA LEU A 14 9.04 4.28 -5.44
C LEU A 14 9.38 3.78 -4.04
N GLY A 15 8.83 2.65 -3.59
CA GLY A 15 9.12 2.12 -2.26
C GLY A 15 10.60 1.75 -2.09
N VAL A 16 11.20 1.13 -3.11
CA VAL A 16 12.63 0.84 -3.13
C VAL A 16 13.46 2.13 -3.18
N ALA A 17 13.11 3.06 -4.07
CA ALA A 17 13.82 4.34 -4.22
C ALA A 17 13.78 5.18 -2.93
N LEU A 18 12.60 5.32 -2.31
CA LEU A 18 12.40 6.05 -1.06
C LEU A 18 13.05 5.34 0.13
N GLY A 19 13.06 4.00 0.15
CA GLY A 19 13.81 3.22 1.13
C GLY A 19 15.31 3.50 1.08
N ALA A 20 15.90 3.44 -0.12
CA ALA A 20 17.31 3.76 -0.34
C ALA A 20 17.64 5.22 0.01
N PHE A 21 16.78 6.16 -0.39
CA PHE A 21 16.90 7.57 -0.05
C PHE A 21 16.89 7.79 1.47
N GLY A 22 15.95 7.17 2.19
CA GLY A 22 15.89 7.24 3.65
C GLY A 22 17.17 6.73 4.32
N ALA A 23 17.70 5.59 3.86
CA ALA A 23 18.87 4.96 4.47
C ALA A 23 20.18 5.71 4.23
N HIS A 24 20.35 6.34 3.06
CA HIS A 24 21.63 6.92 2.64
C HIS A 24 21.63 8.45 2.59
N ALA A 25 20.56 9.07 2.11
CA ALA A 25 20.51 10.52 1.89
C ALA A 25 19.86 11.26 3.06
N LEU A 26 18.80 10.70 3.65
CA LEU A 26 18.04 11.37 4.70
C LEU A 26 18.68 11.22 6.09
N ARG A 27 19.43 10.13 6.30
CA ARG A 27 20.12 9.86 7.57
C ARG A 27 21.13 10.97 7.89
N GLY A 28 21.03 11.54 9.10
CA GLY A 28 21.88 12.65 9.54
C GLY A 28 21.41 14.04 9.10
N HIS A 29 20.40 14.13 8.22
CA HIS A 29 19.80 15.40 7.80
C HIS A 29 18.45 15.68 8.48
N VAL A 30 17.83 14.67 9.08
CA VAL A 30 16.59 14.79 9.87
C VAL A 30 16.76 14.18 11.25
N GLU A 31 15.91 14.58 12.20
CA GLU A 31 15.88 13.98 13.53
C GLU A 31 15.64 12.46 13.46
N PRO A 32 16.24 11.65 14.36
CA PRO A 32 16.06 10.21 14.35
C PRO A 32 14.60 9.75 14.38
N GLN A 33 13.74 10.52 15.06
CA GLN A 33 12.30 10.27 15.12
C GLN A 33 11.64 10.40 13.74
N LEU A 34 11.95 11.45 12.98
CA LEU A 34 11.44 11.64 11.61
C LEU A 34 12.00 10.59 10.64
N LEU A 35 13.23 10.13 10.85
CA LEU A 35 13.77 9.02 10.08
C LEU A 35 12.97 7.73 10.34
N SER A 36 12.56 7.47 11.58
CA SER A 36 11.70 6.31 11.89
C SER A 36 10.32 6.43 11.22
N VAL A 37 9.73 7.63 11.20
CA VAL A 37 8.47 7.91 10.49
C VAL A 37 8.60 7.64 8.99
N TRP A 38 9.71 8.06 8.37
CA TRP A 38 10.01 7.75 6.98
C TRP A 38 10.06 6.24 6.74
N GLN A 39 10.74 5.49 7.59
CA GLN A 39 10.84 4.04 7.46
C GLN A 39 9.48 3.35 7.65
N THR A 40 8.62 3.84 8.55
CA THR A 40 7.23 3.38 8.67
C THR A 40 6.46 3.58 7.36
N ALA A 41 6.59 4.75 6.73
CA ALA A 41 5.94 5.03 5.45
C ALA A 41 6.37 4.06 4.34
N VAL A 42 7.68 3.81 4.21
CA VAL A 42 8.26 2.84 3.25
C VAL A 42 7.76 1.43 3.53
N GLN A 43 7.80 1.01 4.80
CA GLN A 43 7.40 -0.33 5.20
C GLN A 43 5.91 -0.59 4.90
N TYR A 44 5.02 0.33 5.28
CA TYR A 44 3.60 0.20 4.99
C TYR A 44 3.33 0.23 3.48
N GLN A 45 4.02 1.08 2.71
CA GLN A 45 3.90 1.07 1.25
C GLN A 45 4.27 -0.29 0.67
N MET A 46 5.43 -0.85 1.05
CA MET A 46 5.93 -2.09 0.48
C MET A 46 5.08 -3.30 0.86
N PHE A 47 4.58 -3.40 2.10
CA PHE A 47 3.66 -4.48 2.47
C PHE A 47 2.39 -4.48 1.62
N HIS A 48 1.82 -3.31 1.35
CA HIS A 48 0.60 -3.20 0.56
C HIS A 48 0.85 -3.30 -0.94
N VAL A 49 2.05 -2.96 -1.43
CA VAL A 49 2.49 -3.31 -2.80
C VAL A 49 2.53 -4.83 -2.99
N LEU A 50 3.08 -5.58 -2.03
CA LEU A 50 3.09 -7.04 -2.09
C LEU A 50 1.66 -7.61 -2.06
N ALA A 51 0.78 -7.05 -1.21
CA ALA A 51 -0.63 -7.42 -1.20
C ALA A 51 -1.32 -7.11 -2.55
N LEU A 52 -1.02 -5.96 -3.16
CA LEU A 52 -1.52 -5.61 -4.49
C LEU A 52 -1.01 -6.56 -5.59
N LEU A 53 0.23 -7.03 -5.52
CA LEU A 53 0.73 -8.07 -6.44
C LEU A 53 -0.07 -9.37 -6.30
N ALA A 54 -0.37 -9.81 -5.07
CA ALA A 54 -1.21 -10.97 -4.83
C ALA A 54 -2.63 -10.78 -5.42
N VAL A 55 -3.23 -9.61 -5.20
CA VAL A 55 -4.53 -9.24 -5.79
C VAL A 55 -4.49 -9.33 -7.32
N LEU A 56 -3.45 -8.80 -7.98
CA LEU A 56 -3.32 -8.85 -9.43
C LEU A 56 -3.18 -10.29 -9.97
N ILE A 57 -2.43 -11.14 -9.27
CA ILE A 57 -2.29 -12.57 -9.62
C ILE A 57 -3.65 -13.27 -9.52
N MET A 58 -4.42 -13.03 -8.45
CA MET A 58 -5.75 -13.59 -8.28
C MET A 58 -6.73 -13.09 -9.36
N MET A 59 -6.67 -11.79 -9.69
CA MET A 59 -7.50 -11.20 -10.76
C MET A 59 -7.21 -11.81 -12.14
N ALA A 60 -5.96 -12.19 -12.41
CA ALA A 60 -5.60 -12.87 -13.67
C ALA A 60 -6.26 -14.24 -13.80
N ARG A 61 -6.52 -14.92 -12.68
CA ARG A 61 -7.18 -16.24 -12.62
C ARG A 61 -8.70 -16.13 -12.52
N GLN A 62 -9.23 -15.03 -12.00
CA GLN A 62 -10.67 -14.75 -11.89
C GLN A 62 -11.00 -13.32 -12.34
N PRO A 63 -11.11 -13.06 -13.67
CA PRO A 63 -11.23 -11.71 -14.22
C PRO A 63 -12.49 -10.93 -13.80
N ARG A 64 -13.53 -11.63 -13.30
CA ARG A 64 -14.84 -11.05 -12.91
C ARG A 64 -15.01 -10.81 -11.40
N ALA A 65 -13.95 -10.90 -10.60
CA ALA A 65 -14.05 -10.73 -9.15
C ALA A 65 -14.10 -9.24 -8.74
N ASN A 66 -15.30 -8.65 -8.70
CA ASN A 66 -15.54 -7.25 -8.28
C ASN A 66 -14.93 -6.91 -6.90
N LYS A 67 -14.85 -7.90 -5.99
CA LYS A 67 -14.24 -7.73 -4.66
C LYS A 67 -12.74 -7.44 -4.73
N LEU A 68 -12.00 -8.07 -5.65
CA LEU A 68 -10.55 -7.85 -5.79
C LEU A 68 -10.23 -6.43 -6.28
N TYR A 69 -11.09 -5.86 -7.12
CA TYR A 69 -10.99 -4.45 -7.51
C TYR A 69 -11.12 -3.51 -6.31
N LEU A 70 -12.09 -3.76 -5.42
CA LEU A 70 -12.28 -2.97 -4.20
C LEU A 70 -11.06 -3.08 -3.27
N VAL A 71 -10.54 -4.29 -3.05
CA VAL A 71 -9.29 -4.51 -2.27
C VAL A 71 -8.15 -3.68 -2.85
N GLY A 72 -7.93 -3.78 -4.16
CA GLY A 72 -6.88 -3.03 -4.85
C GLY A 72 -7.04 -1.52 -4.70
N SER A 73 -8.26 -1.00 -4.88
CA SER A 73 -8.55 0.43 -4.71
C SER A 73 -8.30 0.91 -3.28
N LEU A 74 -8.70 0.14 -2.26
CA LEU A 74 -8.49 0.48 -0.85
C LEU A 74 -7.00 0.52 -0.49
N PHE A 75 -6.22 -0.49 -0.91
CA PHE A 75 -4.78 -0.47 -0.70
C PHE A 75 -4.08 0.66 -1.44
N SER A 76 -4.42 0.92 -2.69
CA SER A 76 -3.81 2.01 -3.46
C SER A 76 -4.10 3.37 -2.83
N ALA A 77 -5.36 3.65 -2.47
CA ALA A 77 -5.73 4.88 -1.80
C ALA A 77 -5.08 4.98 -0.42
N GLY A 78 -5.03 3.88 0.34
CA GLY A 78 -4.35 3.82 1.62
C GLY A 78 -2.85 4.09 1.52
N ILE A 79 -2.13 3.56 0.51
CA ILE A 79 -0.71 3.87 0.27
C ILE A 79 -0.52 5.37 0.02
N ILE A 80 -1.33 5.96 -0.87
CA ILE A 80 -1.23 7.38 -1.22
C ILE A 80 -1.44 8.25 0.03
N VAL A 81 -2.50 7.98 0.79
CA VAL A 81 -2.88 8.80 1.94
C VAL A 81 -1.97 8.54 3.13
N PHE A 82 -1.74 7.28 3.50
CA PHE A 82 -0.91 6.91 4.66
C PHE A 82 0.56 7.20 4.39
N SER A 83 1.20 6.47 3.48
CA SER A 83 2.64 6.61 3.23
C SER A 83 2.98 7.96 2.61
N GLY A 84 2.19 8.44 1.66
CA GLY A 84 2.39 9.75 1.06
C GLY A 84 2.36 10.89 2.07
N SER A 85 1.39 10.90 2.99
CA SER A 85 1.33 11.95 4.03
C SER A 85 2.57 11.95 4.93
N LEU A 86 3.07 10.77 5.31
CA LEU A 86 4.27 10.63 6.13
C LEU A 86 5.54 11.07 5.41
N TYR A 87 5.72 10.75 4.12
CA TYR A 87 6.85 11.25 3.34
C TYR A 87 6.85 12.78 3.28
N VAL A 88 5.70 13.39 2.96
CA VAL A 88 5.59 14.85 2.88
C VAL A 88 5.80 15.48 4.26
N LEU A 89 5.28 14.88 5.33
CA LEU A 89 5.51 15.33 6.71
C LEU A 89 7.01 15.39 7.03
N VAL A 90 7.76 14.33 6.70
CA VAL A 90 9.20 14.28 6.99
C VAL A 90 9.99 15.30 6.16
N LEU A 91 9.62 15.53 4.91
CA LEU A 91 10.32 16.48 4.03
C LEU A 91 9.99 17.94 4.31
N THR A 92 8.77 18.24 4.76
CA THR A 92 8.27 19.62 4.90
C THR A 92 8.13 20.08 6.35
N GLY A 93 8.08 19.15 7.30
CA GLY A 93 7.80 19.44 8.71
C GLY A 93 6.33 19.80 9.00
N ILE A 94 5.41 19.72 8.02
CA ILE A 94 3.99 20.07 8.21
C ILE A 94 3.29 18.99 9.05
N LYS A 95 3.17 19.25 10.36
CA LYS A 95 2.62 18.28 11.34
C LYS A 95 1.14 17.96 11.12
N GLN A 96 0.37 18.86 10.51
CA GLN A 96 -1.06 18.68 10.22
C GLN A 96 -1.31 17.50 9.28
N LEU A 97 -0.34 17.12 8.45
CA LEU A 97 -0.43 15.92 7.61
C LEU A 97 -0.55 14.64 8.45
N GLY A 98 -0.04 14.64 9.68
CA GLY A 98 -0.21 13.55 10.63
C GLY A 98 -1.68 13.31 11.02
N MET A 99 -2.58 14.29 10.87
CA MET A 99 -4.02 14.12 11.09
C MET A 99 -4.72 13.44 9.90
N ILE A 100 -4.10 13.45 8.71
CA ILE A 100 -4.61 12.81 7.50
C ILE A 100 -4.18 11.33 7.47
N THR A 101 -3.00 11.01 8.01
CA THR A 101 -2.44 9.64 8.06
C THR A 101 -3.42 8.59 8.60
N PRO A 102 -4.21 8.82 9.68
CA PRO A 102 -5.18 7.84 10.18
C PRO A 102 -6.24 7.43 9.17
N ILE A 103 -6.65 8.33 8.27
CA ILE A 103 -7.61 8.04 7.20
C ILE A 103 -7.01 6.99 6.27
N GLY A 104 -5.75 7.17 5.88
CA GLY A 104 -5.02 6.19 5.09
C GLY A 104 -4.90 4.84 5.81
N GLY A 105 -4.62 4.85 7.12
CA GLY A 105 -4.57 3.64 7.94
C GLY A 105 -5.90 2.87 7.95
N VAL A 106 -7.03 3.58 8.07
CA VAL A 106 -8.37 2.97 7.97
C VAL A 106 -8.60 2.35 6.60
N LEU A 107 -8.19 3.01 5.51
CA LEU A 107 -8.30 2.44 4.16
C LEU A 107 -7.50 1.15 4.01
N LEU A 108 -6.28 1.10 4.57
CA LEU A 108 -5.45 -0.10 4.57
C LEU A 108 -6.11 -1.22 5.38
N LEU A 109 -6.65 -0.92 6.58
CA LEU A 109 -7.38 -1.89 7.39
C LEU A 109 -8.62 -2.45 6.67
N LEU A 110 -9.43 -1.58 6.07
CA LEU A 110 -10.59 -1.99 5.28
C LEU A 110 -10.17 -2.82 4.07
N GLY A 111 -9.05 -2.48 3.42
CA GLY A 111 -8.48 -3.28 2.34
C GLY A 111 -8.20 -4.71 2.76
N TRP A 112 -7.53 -4.91 3.91
CA TRP A 112 -7.29 -6.24 4.47
C TRP A 112 -8.58 -6.97 4.85
N LEU A 113 -9.53 -6.26 5.48
CA LEU A 113 -10.81 -6.84 5.87
C LEU A 113 -11.58 -7.37 4.65
N VAL A 114 -11.68 -6.58 3.59
CA VAL A 114 -12.31 -7.02 2.32
C VAL A 114 -11.49 -8.13 1.68
N PHE A 115 -10.16 -8.11 1.79
CA PHE A 115 -9.29 -9.12 1.21
C PHE A 115 -9.51 -10.50 1.83
N VAL A 116 -9.77 -10.59 3.14
CA VAL A 116 -10.15 -11.87 3.78
C VAL A 116 -11.35 -12.51 3.09
N PHE A 117 -12.43 -11.74 2.86
CA PHE A 117 -13.62 -12.27 2.18
C PHE A 117 -13.37 -12.62 0.71
N ALA A 118 -12.47 -11.88 0.05
CA ALA A 118 -12.07 -12.20 -1.32
C ALA A 118 -11.23 -13.48 -1.39
N LEU A 119 -10.35 -13.72 -0.42
CA LEU A 119 -9.52 -14.92 -0.33
C LEU A 119 -10.37 -16.17 -0.08
N VAL A 120 -11.30 -16.13 0.88
CA VAL A 120 -12.22 -17.25 1.15
C VAL A 120 -13.00 -17.63 -0.12
N ALA A 121 -13.62 -16.64 -0.77
CA ALA A 121 -14.37 -16.88 -2.01
C ALA A 121 -13.47 -17.41 -3.14
N PHE A 122 -12.22 -16.95 -3.23
CA PHE A 122 -11.26 -17.44 -4.21
C PHE A 122 -10.89 -18.91 -3.96
N THR A 123 -10.62 -19.29 -2.71
CA THR A 123 -10.28 -20.68 -2.35
C THR A 123 -11.43 -21.65 -2.53
N ASP A 124 -12.67 -21.23 -2.28
CA ASP A 124 -13.85 -22.06 -2.50
C ASP A 124 -14.04 -22.34 -4.00
N ALA A 125 -13.85 -21.33 -4.84
CA ALA A 125 -13.94 -21.47 -6.29
C ALA A 125 -12.86 -22.39 -6.88
N GLU A 126 -11.68 -22.49 -6.27
CA GLU A 126 -10.63 -23.44 -6.69
C GLU A 126 -10.96 -24.90 -6.32
N ARG A 127 -11.73 -25.13 -5.25
CA ARG A 127 -12.09 -26.48 -4.80
C ARG A 127 -13.21 -27.12 -5.60
N THR A 128 -14.05 -26.32 -6.25
CA THR A 128 -15.15 -26.79 -7.10
C THR A 128 -14.98 -26.26 -8.52
N PRO A 129 -14.02 -26.79 -9.31
CA PRO A 129 -13.93 -26.43 -10.73
C PRO A 129 -15.17 -26.98 -11.45
N SER A 130 -16.05 -26.07 -11.88
CA SER A 130 -17.21 -26.36 -12.73
C SER A 130 -16.78 -26.81 -14.12
#